data_AF-A0A4Y4DY15-F1
#
_entry.id   AF-A0A4Y4DY15-F1
#
_cell.length_a   1.000
_cell.length_b   1.000
_cell.length_c   1.000
_cell.angle_alpha   90.00
_cell.angle_beta   90.00
_cell.angle_gamma   90.00
#
_symmetry.space_group_name_H-M   'P 1'
#
loop_
_entity.id
_entity.type
_entity.pdbx_description
1 polymer ?
#
loop_
_entity_poly.entity_id
_entity_poly.type
_entity_poly.pdbx_seq_one_letter_code
_entity_poly.pdbx_strand_id
1 'polypeptide(L)'
;MTTSVCGTDDRVELLWLPVGAGGHVVRRTSAWWERACALLERRRPGPLFHAALEVHRNGVPYTVEMTPAWGHAPAARGVVATGPVGARLLGRSRLFRYEVRCWPNGLIPDRSHAVGPAVVVTRDTAATARLLHAAPAVPTLTWGRRPSGARDMWNSNSLVAWLLVRAGLPVDQEPPQGGRAPGWRAGVLVAERAADASRPDAP
;
A
#
# COMPACT_ATOMS: atom_id res chain seq x y z
N MET A 1 17.63 -39.40 10.50
CA MET A 1 16.61 -38.77 9.65
C MET A 1 16.67 -37.28 9.89
N THR A 2 17.49 -36.58 9.11
CA THR A 2 17.51 -35.11 9.05
C THR A 2 16.32 -34.68 8.20
N THR A 3 15.30 -34.12 8.84
CA THR A 3 14.22 -33.42 8.14
C THR A 3 14.85 -32.24 7.41
N SER A 4 14.98 -32.38 6.08
CA SER A 4 15.27 -31.26 5.19
C SER A 4 14.14 -30.24 5.40
N VAL A 5 14.46 -29.11 6.01
CA VAL A 5 13.55 -27.96 6.03
C VAL A 5 13.46 -27.52 4.59
N CYS A 6 12.37 -27.91 3.92
CA CYS A 6 11.99 -27.31 2.64
C CYS A 6 11.81 -25.82 2.95
N GLY A 7 12.82 -25.02 2.61
CA GLY A 7 12.82 -23.59 2.89
C GLY A 7 11.59 -22.99 2.23
N THR A 8 10.59 -22.63 3.03
CA THR A 8 9.47 -21.84 2.57
C THR A 8 10.06 -20.52 2.07
N ASP A 9 10.04 -20.27 0.76
CA ASP A 9 10.49 -19.02 0.12
C ASP A 9 9.49 -17.89 0.40
N ASP A 10 9.17 -17.73 1.68
CA ASP A 10 8.32 -16.68 2.19
C ASP A 10 9.11 -15.39 2.16
N ARG A 11 8.57 -14.39 1.49
CA ARG A 11 9.19 -13.08 1.42
C ARG A 11 8.16 -12.01 1.16
N VAL A 12 8.47 -10.83 1.64
CA VAL A 12 7.78 -9.60 1.30
C VAL A 12 8.79 -8.71 0.61
N GLU A 13 8.50 -8.35 -0.63
CA GLU A 13 9.30 -7.47 -1.45
C GLU A 13 8.51 -6.20 -1.75
N LEU A 14 9.18 -5.06 -1.69
CA LEU A 14 8.60 -3.76 -2.01
C LEU A 14 9.18 -3.26 -3.33
N LEU A 15 8.28 -2.84 -4.22
CA LEU A 15 8.60 -2.24 -5.51
C LEU A 15 8.21 -0.77 -5.49
N TRP A 16 9.08 0.10 -6.05
CA TRP A 16 8.76 1.50 -6.28
C TRP A 16 8.37 1.72 -7.74
N LEU A 17 7.12 2.12 -7.96
CA LEU A 17 6.59 2.40 -9.29
C LEU A 17 6.32 3.89 -9.46
N PRO A 18 6.76 4.52 -10.55
CA PRO A 18 6.39 5.90 -10.84
C PRO A 18 4.87 6.06 -10.88
N VAL A 19 4.34 7.09 -10.23
CA VAL A 19 2.88 7.30 -10.21
C VAL A 19 2.38 7.58 -11.63
N GLY A 20 1.41 6.78 -12.07
CA GLY A 20 0.87 6.82 -13.42
C GLY A 20 1.73 6.13 -14.47
N ALA A 21 2.61 5.21 -14.06
CA ALA A 21 3.20 4.24 -14.97
C ALA A 21 2.13 3.58 -15.86
N GLY A 22 2.43 3.37 -17.14
CA GLY A 22 1.48 2.81 -18.11
C GLY A 22 0.35 3.75 -18.59
N GLY A 23 0.16 4.94 -17.99
CA GLY A 23 -0.97 5.82 -18.30
C GLY A 23 -0.62 7.32 -18.40
N HIS A 24 -1.39 8.07 -19.19
CA HIS A 24 -1.14 9.51 -19.35
C HIS A 24 -1.88 10.40 -18.33
N VAL A 25 -3.10 10.01 -17.94
CA VAL A 25 -3.97 10.84 -17.09
C VAL A 25 -3.41 10.93 -15.67
N VAL A 26 -3.17 9.79 -15.02
CA VAL A 26 -2.65 9.74 -13.65
C VAL A 26 -1.26 10.39 -13.57
N ARG A 27 -0.40 10.15 -14.57
CA ARG A 27 0.93 10.77 -14.64
C ARG A 27 0.85 12.30 -14.67
N ARG A 28 0.01 12.85 -15.55
CA ARG A 28 -0.17 14.31 -15.69
C ARG A 28 -0.80 14.92 -14.44
N THR A 29 -1.93 14.38 -13.99
CA THR A 29 -2.67 14.91 -12.82
C THR A 29 -1.83 14.87 -11.55
N SER A 30 -1.06 13.80 -11.33
CA SER A 30 -0.16 13.69 -10.19
C SER A 30 1.02 14.66 -10.28
N ALA A 31 1.55 14.91 -11.48
CA ALA A 31 2.59 15.93 -11.67
C ALA A 31 2.08 17.35 -11.41
N TRP A 32 0.85 17.68 -11.83
CA TRP A 32 0.21 18.97 -11.51
C TRP A 32 -0.02 19.13 -10.01
N TRP A 33 -0.54 18.09 -9.36
CA TRP A 33 -0.73 18.06 -7.91
C TRP A 33 0.60 18.28 -7.17
N GLU A 34 1.65 17.56 -7.57
CA GLU A 34 2.98 17.70 -6.96
C GLU A 34 3.57 19.09 -7.14
N ARG A 35 3.40 19.71 -8.31
CA ARG A 35 3.82 21.10 -8.54
C ARG A 35 3.10 22.08 -7.60
N ALA A 36 1.79 21.92 -7.44
CA ALA A 36 1.00 22.75 -6.54
C ALA A 36 1.43 22.56 -5.07
N CYS A 37 1.59 21.32 -4.62
CA CYS A 37 2.07 21.02 -3.28
C CYS A 37 3.50 21.53 -3.05
N ALA A 38 4.40 21.33 -4.01
CA ALA A 38 5.78 21.80 -3.92
C ALA A 38 5.87 23.32 -3.80
N LEU A 39 5.02 24.05 -4.53
CA LEU A 39 4.91 25.50 -4.43
C LEU A 39 4.45 25.94 -3.03
N LEU A 40 3.38 25.32 -2.50
CA LEU A 40 2.86 25.61 -1.17
C LEU A 40 3.89 25.29 -0.07
N GLU A 41 4.65 24.21 -0.25
CA GLU A 41 5.69 23.74 0.68
C GLU A 41 7.06 24.41 0.42
N ARG A 42 7.14 25.38 -0.52
CA ARG A 42 8.36 26.11 -0.90
C ARG A 42 9.56 25.19 -1.21
N ARG A 43 9.31 24.09 -1.91
CA ARG A 43 10.32 23.12 -2.33
C ARG A 43 10.28 22.91 -3.85
N ARG A 44 11.30 22.24 -4.40
CA ARG A 44 11.26 21.80 -5.80
C ARG A 44 10.31 20.59 -5.94
N PRO A 45 9.53 20.50 -7.03
CA PRO A 45 8.77 19.29 -7.36
C PRO A 45 9.71 18.09 -7.50
N GLY A 46 9.33 16.95 -6.95
CA GLY A 46 10.08 15.70 -7.03
C GLY A 46 9.30 14.59 -7.78
N PRO A 47 9.97 13.52 -8.20
CA PRO A 47 9.28 12.36 -8.76
C PRO A 47 8.39 11.71 -7.70
N LEU A 48 7.20 11.31 -8.10
CA LEU A 48 6.24 10.62 -7.23
C LEU A 48 6.26 9.12 -7.50
N PHE A 49 6.28 8.35 -6.41
CA PHE A 49 6.26 6.90 -6.44
C PHE A 49 5.07 6.34 -5.65
N HIS A 50 4.60 5.20 -6.13
CA HIS A 50 3.70 4.32 -5.42
C HIS A 50 4.47 3.02 -5.05
N ALA A 51 4.40 2.63 -3.78
CA ALA A 51 4.89 1.35 -3.30
C ALA A 51 3.91 0.23 -3.66
N ALA A 52 4.40 -0.88 -4.18
CA ALA A 52 3.64 -2.11 -4.29
C ALA A 52 4.33 -3.23 -3.52
N LEU A 53 3.55 -4.18 -2.99
CA LEU A 53 4.06 -5.33 -2.26
C LEU A 53 3.90 -6.61 -3.07
N GLU A 54 4.99 -7.34 -3.24
CA GLU A 54 4.96 -8.74 -3.66
C GLU A 54 5.16 -9.63 -2.44
N VAL A 55 4.18 -10.47 -2.18
CA VAL A 55 4.20 -11.35 -1.02
C VAL A 55 4.21 -12.78 -1.54
N HIS A 56 5.22 -13.55 -1.16
CA HIS A 56 5.25 -14.99 -1.42
C HIS A 56 5.06 -15.71 -0.10
N ARG A 57 4.15 -16.68 -0.06
CA ARG A 57 3.88 -17.49 1.12
C ARG A 57 3.66 -18.94 0.73
N ASN A 58 4.44 -19.85 1.30
CA ASN A 58 4.45 -21.28 1.00
C ASN A 58 4.55 -21.56 -0.51
N GLY A 59 5.39 -20.80 -1.22
CA GLY A 59 5.56 -20.91 -2.67
C GLY A 59 4.40 -20.34 -3.52
N VAL A 60 3.39 -19.73 -2.89
CA VAL A 60 2.25 -19.09 -3.57
C VAL A 60 2.44 -17.57 -3.56
N PRO A 61 2.43 -16.89 -4.72
CA PRO A 61 2.43 -15.43 -4.75
C PRO A 61 1.05 -14.90 -4.35
N TYR A 62 1.03 -13.84 -3.56
CA TYR A 62 -0.14 -13.09 -3.16
C TYR A 62 -0.01 -11.66 -3.67
N THR A 63 -1.11 -11.13 -4.18
CA THR A 63 -1.21 -9.72 -4.56
C THR A 63 -2.07 -8.99 -3.55
N VAL A 64 -1.58 -7.84 -3.07
CA VAL A 64 -2.36 -6.88 -2.29
C VAL A 64 -2.39 -5.57 -3.05
N GLU A 65 -3.58 -5.13 -3.48
CA GLU A 65 -3.74 -3.88 -4.23
C GLU A 65 -4.89 -3.01 -3.69
N MET A 66 -4.82 -1.72 -3.98
CA MET A 66 -5.88 -0.75 -3.71
C MET A 66 -6.27 -0.10 -5.04
N THR A 67 -7.49 -0.33 -5.50
CA THR A 67 -7.92 0.02 -6.87
C THR A 67 -9.35 0.54 -6.87
N PRO A 68 -9.78 1.36 -7.85
CA PRO A 68 -11.18 1.73 -7.97
C PRO A 68 -12.10 0.50 -7.99
N ALA A 69 -13.28 0.62 -7.38
CA ALA A 69 -14.27 -0.46 -7.35
C ALA A 69 -14.90 -0.75 -8.73
N TRP A 70 -14.54 0.02 -9.74
CA TRP A 70 -15.04 -0.06 -11.12
C TRP A 70 -13.87 -0.22 -12.10
N GLY A 71 -14.15 -0.78 -13.28
CA GLY A 71 -13.13 -1.17 -14.25
C GLY A 71 -13.00 -2.68 -14.41
N HIS A 72 -11.98 -3.13 -15.16
CA HIS A 72 -11.68 -4.54 -15.35
C HIS A 72 -11.23 -5.15 -14.02
N ALA A 73 -11.88 -6.25 -13.61
CA ALA A 73 -11.50 -6.99 -12.42
C ALA A 73 -11.36 -8.47 -12.79
N PRO A 74 -10.30 -9.16 -12.32
CA PRO A 74 -10.17 -10.61 -12.50
C PRO A 74 -11.40 -11.35 -11.94
N ALA A 75 -11.65 -12.57 -12.45
CA ALA A 75 -12.79 -13.39 -12.03
C ALA A 75 -12.80 -13.68 -10.51
N ALA A 76 -11.62 -13.79 -9.89
CA ALA A 76 -11.44 -13.85 -8.44
C ALA A 76 -10.87 -12.52 -7.94
N ARG A 77 -11.73 -11.62 -7.46
CA ARG A 77 -11.31 -10.25 -7.08
C ARG A 77 -10.65 -10.16 -5.71
N GLY A 78 -10.86 -11.14 -4.83
CA GLY A 78 -10.29 -11.16 -3.49
C GLY A 78 -10.52 -9.88 -2.69
N VAL A 79 -11.66 -9.20 -2.84
CA VAL A 79 -11.94 -7.94 -2.13
C VAL A 79 -12.02 -8.22 -0.65
N VAL A 80 -11.15 -7.59 0.14
CA VAL A 80 -11.09 -7.75 1.60
C VAL A 80 -11.59 -6.51 2.34
N ALA A 81 -11.56 -5.33 1.71
CA ALA A 81 -12.12 -4.11 2.26
C ALA A 81 -12.56 -3.14 1.15
N THR A 82 -13.41 -2.17 1.49
CA THR A 82 -13.88 -1.14 0.56
C THR A 82 -14.01 0.19 1.28
N GLY A 83 -13.53 1.27 0.66
CA GLY A 83 -13.62 2.61 1.24
C GLY A 83 -14.03 3.67 0.21
N PRO A 84 -14.42 4.87 0.67
CA PRO A 84 -14.83 5.96 -0.21
C PRO A 84 -13.64 6.68 -0.85
N VAL A 85 -13.86 7.32 -1.99
CA VAL A 85 -12.87 8.15 -2.71
C VAL A 85 -13.33 9.60 -2.70
N GLY A 86 -12.43 10.50 -2.29
CA GLY A 86 -12.67 11.95 -2.26
C GLY A 86 -13.56 12.41 -1.10
N ALA A 87 -14.79 11.91 -1.01
CA ALA A 87 -15.73 12.27 0.06
C ALA A 87 -16.51 11.05 0.57
N ARG A 88 -16.73 11.00 1.89
CA ARG A 88 -17.42 9.87 2.55
C ARG A 88 -18.83 9.65 2.02
N LEU A 89 -19.58 10.72 1.76
CA LEU A 89 -20.95 10.65 1.24
C LEU A 89 -21.01 10.10 -0.19
N LEU A 90 -19.99 10.37 -1.01
CA LEU A 90 -19.93 9.86 -2.40
C LEU A 90 -19.71 8.35 -2.45
N GLY A 91 -19.16 7.75 -1.38
CA GLY A 91 -18.96 6.30 -1.26
C GLY A 91 -20.24 5.45 -1.37
N ARG A 92 -21.43 6.06 -1.35
CA ARG A 92 -22.69 5.36 -1.68
C ARG A 92 -22.73 4.91 -3.14
N SER A 93 -22.02 5.60 -4.03
CA SER A 93 -21.87 5.23 -5.44
C SER A 93 -20.62 4.38 -5.65
N ARG A 94 -20.74 3.35 -6.50
CA ARG A 94 -19.60 2.50 -6.90
C ARG A 94 -18.47 3.30 -7.55
N LEU A 95 -18.79 4.40 -8.25
CA LEU A 95 -17.80 5.24 -8.94
C LEU A 95 -16.85 5.97 -7.98
N PHE A 96 -17.24 6.14 -6.72
CA PHE A 96 -16.43 6.81 -5.69
C PHE A 96 -16.07 5.85 -4.55
N ARG A 97 -15.84 4.59 -4.90
CA ARG A 97 -15.31 3.58 -3.99
C ARG A 97 -13.99 3.02 -4.52
N TYR A 98 -13.10 2.72 -3.61
CA TYR A 98 -11.94 1.87 -3.86
C TYR A 98 -12.13 0.53 -3.16
N GLU A 99 -11.53 -0.51 -3.70
CA GLU A 99 -11.43 -1.84 -3.11
C GLU A 99 -9.99 -2.08 -2.68
N VAL A 100 -9.81 -2.67 -1.50
CA VAL A 100 -8.58 -3.35 -1.14
C VAL A 100 -8.78 -4.81 -1.47
N ARG A 101 -7.86 -5.37 -2.25
CA ARG A 101 -7.94 -6.73 -2.72
C ARG A 101 -6.70 -7.49 -2.27
N CYS A 102 -6.91 -8.72 -1.83
CA CYS A 102 -5.86 -9.64 -1.40
C CYS A 102 -6.24 -11.06 -1.85
N TRP A 103 -5.46 -11.66 -2.76
CA TRP A 103 -5.73 -13.01 -3.27
C TRP A 103 -4.44 -13.75 -3.67
N PRO A 104 -4.45 -15.10 -3.60
CA PRO A 104 -3.35 -15.92 -4.11
C PRO A 104 -3.33 -15.95 -5.63
N ASN A 105 -2.15 -16.21 -6.21
CA ASN A 105 -1.88 -16.27 -7.64
C ASN A 105 -2.20 -14.96 -8.39
N GLY A 106 -2.18 -13.83 -7.70
CA GLY A 106 -2.22 -12.52 -8.32
C GLY A 106 -0.88 -12.15 -8.94
N LEU A 107 -0.94 -11.30 -9.97
CA LEU A 107 0.23 -10.66 -10.58
C LEU A 107 0.10 -9.15 -10.39
N ILE A 108 1.20 -8.47 -10.11
CA ILE A 108 1.24 -7.00 -10.14
C ILE A 108 1.36 -6.57 -11.60
N PRO A 109 0.32 -5.95 -12.19
CA PRO A 109 0.32 -5.64 -13.63
C PRO A 109 1.45 -4.70 -14.04
N ASP A 110 1.82 -3.78 -13.15
CA ASP A 110 2.80 -2.72 -13.41
C ASP A 110 4.23 -3.08 -13.00
N ARG A 111 4.53 -4.35 -12.65
CA ARG A 111 5.88 -4.76 -12.20
C ARG A 111 6.99 -4.32 -13.16
N SER A 112 6.73 -4.34 -14.47
CA SER A 112 7.68 -3.91 -15.51
C SER A 112 8.08 -2.44 -15.43
N HIS A 113 7.31 -1.61 -14.70
CA HIS A 113 7.59 -0.20 -14.47
C HIS A 113 8.31 0.08 -13.16
N ALA A 114 8.64 -0.95 -12.37
CA ALA A 114 9.41 -0.78 -11.15
C ALA A 114 10.78 -0.15 -11.44
N VAL A 115 11.16 0.82 -10.61
CA VAL A 115 12.46 1.51 -10.73
C VAL A 115 13.42 0.91 -9.72
N GLY A 116 14.49 0.32 -10.22
CA GLY A 116 15.50 -0.36 -9.41
C GLY A 116 15.10 -1.78 -9.03
N PRO A 117 15.96 -2.49 -8.28
CA PRO A 117 15.65 -3.82 -7.77
C PRO A 117 14.54 -3.78 -6.72
N ALA A 118 13.82 -4.89 -6.58
CA ALA A 118 12.87 -5.07 -5.48
C ALA A 118 13.59 -5.01 -4.13
N VAL A 119 13.02 -4.28 -3.17
CA VAL A 119 13.56 -4.19 -1.81
C VAL A 119 12.99 -5.34 -1.00
N VAL A 120 13.83 -6.28 -0.57
CA VAL A 120 13.41 -7.36 0.32
C VAL A 120 13.16 -6.77 1.70
N VAL A 121 11.90 -6.68 2.10
CA VAL A 121 11.50 -6.16 3.42
C VAL A 121 11.67 -7.24 4.48
N THR A 122 11.33 -8.50 4.15
CA THR A 122 11.55 -9.63 5.06
C THR A 122 11.56 -10.97 4.31
N ARG A 123 12.16 -11.97 4.95
CA ARG A 123 12.03 -13.41 4.63
C ARG A 123 11.43 -14.22 5.79
N ASP A 124 10.91 -13.54 6.81
CA ASP A 124 10.25 -14.17 7.94
C ASP A 124 8.85 -14.64 7.55
N THR A 125 8.63 -15.95 7.60
CA THR A 125 7.34 -16.61 7.40
C THR A 125 6.26 -16.07 8.34
N ALA A 126 6.61 -15.79 9.60
CA ALA A 126 5.63 -15.31 10.58
C ALA A 126 5.18 -13.88 10.24
N ALA A 127 6.11 -12.99 9.90
CA ALA A 127 5.79 -11.64 9.44
C ALA A 127 4.98 -11.63 8.13
N THR A 128 5.33 -12.50 7.20
CA THR A 128 4.61 -12.69 5.93
C THR A 128 3.15 -13.09 6.17
N ALA A 129 2.93 -14.05 7.08
CA ALA A 129 1.59 -14.45 7.48
C ALA A 129 0.81 -13.33 8.19
N ARG A 130 1.46 -12.58 9.10
CA ARG A 130 0.85 -11.42 9.79
C ARG A 130 0.42 -10.35 8.80
N LEU A 131 1.23 -10.06 7.78
CA LEU A 131 0.93 -9.07 6.74
C LEU A 131 -0.36 -9.42 5.99
N LEU A 132 -0.46 -10.66 5.47
CA LEU A 132 -1.64 -11.11 4.75
C LEU A 132 -2.88 -11.17 5.67
N HIS A 133 -2.70 -11.57 6.92
CA HIS A 133 -3.78 -11.59 7.91
C HIS A 133 -4.27 -10.18 8.28
N ALA A 134 -3.40 -9.17 8.23
CA ALA A 134 -3.78 -7.79 8.53
C ALA A 134 -4.61 -7.14 7.40
N ALA A 135 -4.50 -7.60 6.15
CA ALA A 135 -5.13 -6.96 4.99
C ALA A 135 -6.65 -6.73 5.11
N PRO A 136 -7.47 -7.69 5.60
CA PRO A 136 -8.90 -7.46 5.81
C PRO A 136 -9.22 -6.45 6.91
N ALA A 137 -8.29 -6.21 7.85
CA ALA A 137 -8.48 -5.30 8.98
C ALA A 137 -8.04 -3.85 8.67
N VAL A 138 -7.71 -3.54 7.42
CA VAL A 138 -7.28 -2.18 7.05
C VAL A 138 -8.42 -1.16 7.24
N PRO A 139 -8.15 0.01 7.85
CA PRO A 139 -9.13 1.07 7.97
C PRO A 139 -9.65 1.54 6.61
N THR A 140 -10.97 1.68 6.50
CA THR A 140 -11.68 2.12 5.28
C THR A 140 -11.78 3.65 5.21
N LEU A 141 -10.65 4.33 5.40
CA LEU A 141 -10.55 5.78 5.36
C LEU A 141 -10.75 6.33 3.93
N THR A 142 -11.17 7.59 3.82
CA THR A 142 -11.46 8.18 2.50
C THR A 142 -10.17 8.44 1.71
N TRP A 143 -10.02 7.81 0.53
CA TRP A 143 -8.90 8.07 -0.38
C TRP A 143 -8.82 9.56 -0.71
N GLY A 144 -7.62 10.13 -0.61
CA GLY A 144 -7.32 11.52 -0.95
C GLY A 144 -7.65 12.51 0.17
N ARG A 145 -8.14 12.03 1.32
CA ARG A 145 -8.37 12.84 2.51
C ARG A 145 -7.33 12.55 3.58
N ARG A 146 -7.03 13.55 4.39
CA ARG A 146 -6.12 13.40 5.54
C ARG A 146 -6.83 12.65 6.66
N PRO A 147 -6.29 11.52 7.14
CA PRO A 147 -6.73 10.91 8.39
C PRO A 147 -6.59 11.89 9.56
N SER A 148 -7.36 11.67 10.64
CA SER A 148 -7.25 12.49 11.84
C SER A 148 -5.81 12.50 12.35
N GLY A 149 -5.25 13.67 12.66
CA GLY A 149 -3.87 13.84 13.13
C GLY A 149 -2.76 13.52 12.11
N ALA A 150 -3.08 13.07 10.91
CA ALA A 150 -2.11 12.93 9.83
C ALA A 150 -1.95 14.25 9.08
N ARG A 151 -0.74 14.54 8.63
CA ARG A 151 -0.44 15.70 7.76
C ARG A 151 -0.59 15.39 6.27
N ASP A 152 -0.68 14.12 5.93
CA ASP A 152 -0.73 13.60 4.57
C ASP A 152 -2.03 12.83 4.30
N MET A 153 -2.36 12.62 3.03
CA MET A 153 -3.59 11.95 2.60
C MET A 153 -3.52 10.43 2.78
N TRP A 154 -4.69 9.80 2.89
CA TRP A 154 -4.84 8.36 2.75
C TRP A 154 -4.86 7.95 1.29
N ASN A 155 -4.03 6.99 0.89
CA ASN A 155 -4.01 6.42 -0.45
C ASN A 155 -3.37 5.01 -0.43
N SER A 156 -3.00 4.49 -1.59
CA SER A 156 -2.39 3.16 -1.73
C SER A 156 -1.01 3.03 -1.08
N ASN A 157 -0.20 4.10 -0.98
CA ASN A 157 1.02 4.07 -0.16
C ASN A 157 0.69 3.95 1.32
N SER A 158 -0.40 4.56 1.77
CA SER A 158 -0.87 4.41 3.16
C SER A 158 -1.25 2.97 3.48
N LEU A 159 -1.90 2.26 2.54
CA LEU A 159 -2.19 0.84 2.69
C LEU A 159 -0.90 0.02 2.89
N VAL A 160 0.09 0.20 2.02
CA VAL A 160 1.36 -0.55 2.11
C VAL A 160 2.07 -0.28 3.43
N ALA A 161 2.26 1.00 3.78
CA ALA A 161 2.91 1.37 5.04
C ALA A 161 2.15 0.81 6.25
N TRP A 162 0.81 0.87 6.24
CA TRP A 162 -0.02 0.33 7.31
C TRP A 162 0.17 -1.19 7.46
N LEU A 163 0.19 -1.94 6.36
CA LEU A 163 0.41 -3.39 6.37
C LEU A 163 1.78 -3.77 6.94
N LEU A 164 2.83 -3.04 6.56
CA LEU A 164 4.17 -3.25 7.09
C LEU A 164 4.22 -3.05 8.60
N VAL A 165 3.69 -1.92 9.11
CA VAL A 165 3.63 -1.68 10.57
C VAL A 165 2.83 -2.77 11.28
N ARG A 166 1.66 -3.16 10.74
CA ARG A 166 0.83 -4.21 11.35
C ARG A 166 1.47 -5.60 11.35
N ALA A 167 2.39 -5.85 10.42
CA ALA A 167 3.19 -7.07 10.38
C ALA A 167 4.43 -7.02 11.31
N GLY A 168 4.72 -5.86 11.91
CA GLY A 168 5.95 -5.62 12.68
C GLY A 168 7.19 -5.49 11.79
N LEU A 169 7.01 -4.99 10.56
CA LEU A 169 8.06 -4.82 9.56
C LEU A 169 8.57 -3.38 9.50
N PRO A 170 9.84 -3.18 9.08
CA PRO A 170 10.40 -1.84 8.94
C PRO A 170 9.66 -1.06 7.86
N VAL A 171 9.57 0.27 8.04
CA VAL A 171 8.88 1.22 7.14
C VAL A 171 9.79 2.39 6.72
N ASP A 172 11.09 2.17 6.81
CA ASP A 172 12.16 3.10 6.45
C ASP A 172 12.52 3.04 4.96
N GLN A 173 11.73 2.33 4.14
CA GLN A 173 11.98 2.25 2.71
C GLN A 173 11.74 3.60 2.05
N GLU A 174 12.76 4.06 1.33
CA GLU A 174 12.71 5.34 0.62
C GLU A 174 12.53 5.12 -0.89
N PRO A 175 11.75 5.98 -1.57
CA PRO A 175 11.66 5.96 -3.01
C PRO A 175 13.02 6.32 -3.64
N PRO A 176 13.36 5.75 -4.81
CA PRO A 176 14.62 6.03 -5.47
C PRO A 176 14.70 7.49 -5.94
N GLN A 177 15.92 7.96 -6.19
CA GLN A 177 16.20 9.28 -6.81
C GLN A 177 15.67 10.47 -5.99
N GLY A 178 15.60 10.35 -4.66
CA GLY A 178 15.05 11.39 -3.80
C GLY A 178 13.56 11.66 -4.04
N GLY A 179 12.86 10.66 -4.60
CA GLY A 179 11.43 10.73 -4.86
C GLY A 179 10.59 10.73 -3.59
N ARG A 180 9.29 10.89 -3.77
CA ARG A 180 8.32 10.95 -2.68
C ARG A 180 7.27 9.87 -2.83
N ALA A 181 6.82 9.33 -1.71
CA ALA A 181 5.66 8.46 -1.62
C ALA A 181 4.57 9.12 -0.75
N PRO A 182 3.78 10.07 -1.31
CA PRO A 182 2.69 10.70 -0.58
C PRO A 182 1.76 9.64 0.02
N GLY A 183 1.32 9.87 1.24
CA GLY A 183 0.46 8.98 2.02
C GLY A 183 1.18 7.92 2.85
N TRP A 184 2.49 7.68 2.63
CA TRP A 184 3.26 6.71 3.40
C TRP A 184 3.21 6.99 4.91
N ARG A 185 3.55 8.22 5.31
CA ARG A 185 3.52 8.65 6.72
C ARG A 185 2.14 8.60 7.35
N ALA A 186 1.07 8.80 6.56
CA ALA A 186 -0.29 8.65 7.04
C ALA A 186 -0.62 7.18 7.36
N GLY A 187 -0.14 6.24 6.54
CA GLY A 187 -0.28 4.80 6.79
C GLY A 187 0.40 4.36 8.08
N VAL A 188 1.66 4.76 8.28
CA VAL A 188 2.43 4.49 9.51
C VAL A 188 1.68 4.98 10.75
N LEU A 189 1.33 6.26 10.77
CA LEU A 189 0.65 6.89 11.93
C LEU A 189 -0.70 6.25 12.24
N VAL A 190 -1.47 5.85 11.22
CA VAL A 190 -2.76 5.17 11.42
C VAL A 190 -2.56 3.77 12.00
N ALA A 191 -1.51 3.05 11.58
CA ALA A 191 -1.21 1.72 12.10
C ALA A 191 -0.74 1.74 13.55
N GLU A 192 0.15 2.67 13.89
CA GLU A 192 0.67 2.85 15.25
C GLU A 192 -0.46 3.11 16.25
N ARG A 193 -1.38 4.04 15.92
CA ARG A 193 -2.53 4.33 16.78
C ARG A 193 -3.49 3.16 16.94
N ALA A 194 -3.66 2.35 15.90
CA ALA A 194 -4.49 1.16 15.99
C ALA A 194 -3.86 0.11 16.94
N ALA A 195 -2.53 0.02 16.97
CA ALA A 195 -1.81 -0.83 17.92
C ALA A 195 -1.93 -0.30 19.36
N ASP A 196 -1.80 1.01 19.56
CA ASP A 196 -1.96 1.64 20.87
C ASP A 196 -3.38 1.44 21.43
N ALA A 197 -4.41 1.65 20.61
CA ALA A 197 -5.80 1.40 21.00
C ALA A 197 -6.13 -0.08 21.26
N SER A 198 -5.29 -1.01 20.79
CA SER A 198 -5.45 -2.45 21.00
C SER A 198 -4.66 -2.96 22.22
N ARG A 199 -3.78 -2.15 22.83
CA ARG A 199 -3.19 -2.48 24.13
C ARG A 199 -4.22 -2.14 25.21
N PRO A 200 -4.71 -3.10 26.00
CA PRO A 200 -5.51 -2.76 27.17
C PRO A 200 -4.64 -1.90 28.10
N ASP A 201 -5.25 -0.86 28.70
CA ASP A 201 -4.62 -0.06 29.74
C ASP A 201 -4.03 -1.03 30.79
N ALA A 202 -2.70 -1.05 30.90
CA ALA A 202 -2.04 -1.77 31.96
C ALA A 202 -2.25 -0.96 33.26
N PRO A 203 -2.74 -1.59 34.34
CA PRO A 203 -2.92 -0.92 35.62
C PRO A 203 -1.59 -0.45 36.23
#